data_AF-A0ABC8RW00-F1
#
_entry.id   AF-A0ABC8RW00-F1
#
_cell.length_a   1.000
_cell.length_b   1.000
_cell.length_c   1.000
_cell.angle_alpha   90.00
_cell.angle_beta   90.00
_cell.angle_gamma   90.00
#
_symmetry.space_group_name_H-M   'P 1'
#
loop_
_entity.id
_entity.type
_entity.pdbx_description
1 polymer ?
#
loop_
_entity_poly.entity_id
_entity_poly.type
_entity_poly.pdbx_seq_one_letter_code
_entity_poly.pdbx_strand_id
1 'polypeptide(L)'
;MKRRRRSISDLNSDVLKVIIIFAAKSADGAATFARATSICKLFKELANDTDILKAVEFSNVMIAGIDGSFWQSNGLLIRCARAGNVIACNLHLKVFFHSSMYKSCLNS
;
A
#
# COMPACT_ATOMS: atom_id res chain seq x y z
N MET A 1 -17.81 16.61 33.60
CA MET A 1 -18.14 15.62 32.55
C MET A 1 -16.85 14.92 32.10
N LYS A 2 -16.73 13.59 32.23
CA LYS A 2 -15.60 12.84 31.66
C LYS A 2 -15.78 12.76 30.13
N ARG A 3 -14.85 13.31 29.35
CA ARG A 3 -14.85 13.16 27.88
C ARG A 3 -14.74 11.67 27.55
N ARG A 4 -15.81 11.05 27.04
CA ARG A 4 -15.75 9.69 26.47
C ARG A 4 -14.78 9.75 25.29
N ARG A 5 -13.62 9.09 25.39
CA ARG A 5 -12.74 8.88 24.24
C ARG A 5 -13.52 8.00 23.25
N ARG A 6 -14.00 8.60 22.17
CA ARG A 6 -14.56 7.85 21.04
C ARG A 6 -13.39 7.23 20.30
N SER A 7 -13.46 5.92 20.07
CA SER A 7 -12.46 5.18 19.32
C SER A 7 -12.78 5.24 17.84
N ILE A 8 -11.76 5.11 17.00
CA ILE A 8 -11.96 4.98 15.55
C ILE A 8 -12.81 3.74 15.22
N SER A 9 -12.79 2.74 16.09
CA SER A 9 -13.64 1.54 16.00
C SER A 9 -15.13 1.78 16.16
N ASP A 10 -15.52 2.96 16.67
CA ASP A 10 -16.92 3.32 16.86
C ASP A 10 -17.53 3.92 15.58
N LEU A 11 -16.71 4.11 14.53
CA LEU A 11 -17.15 4.61 13.23
C LEU A 11 -17.77 3.50 12.37
N ASN A 12 -18.73 3.89 11.53
CA ASN A 12 -19.29 3.03 10.50
C ASN A 12 -18.17 2.57 9.54
N SER A 13 -18.23 1.30 9.11
CA SER A 13 -17.31 0.68 8.15
C SER A 13 -17.13 1.48 6.85
N ASP A 14 -18.18 2.10 6.33
CA ASP A 14 -18.12 2.92 5.11
C ASP A 14 -17.29 4.18 5.34
N VAL A 15 -17.44 4.80 6.52
CA VAL A 15 -16.64 5.96 6.92
C VAL A 15 -15.17 5.57 7.09
N LEU A 16 -14.90 4.39 7.68
CA LEU A 16 -13.56 3.84 7.77
C LEU A 16 -12.94 3.59 6.39
N LYS A 17 -13.71 3.03 5.45
CA LYS A 17 -13.30 2.81 4.06
C LYS A 17 -12.98 4.13 3.35
N VAL A 18 -13.76 5.18 3.57
CA VAL A 18 -13.46 6.50 3.02
C VAL A 18 -12.17 7.07 3.62
N ILE A 19 -11.99 7.01 4.94
CA ILE A 19 -10.77 7.51 5.62
C ILE A 19 -9.51 6.82 5.08
N ILE A 20 -9.55 5.49 4.95
CA ILE A 20 -8.39 4.74 4.48
C ILE A 20 -8.10 4.97 2.99
N ILE A 21 -9.13 5.20 2.16
CA ILE A 21 -8.94 5.64 0.76
C ILE A 21 -8.24 7.00 0.72
N PHE A 22 -8.67 7.97 1.53
CA PHE A 22 -8.01 9.28 1.60
C PHE A 22 -6.55 9.16 2.05
N ALA A 23 -6.29 8.35 3.08
CA ALA A 23 -4.93 8.08 3.53
C ALA A 23 -4.08 7.42 2.43
N ALA A 24 -4.66 6.44 1.72
CA ALA A 24 -4.01 5.71 0.64
C ALA A 24 -3.72 6.60 -0.59
N LYS A 25 -4.51 7.64 -0.85
CA LYS A 25 -4.32 8.60 -1.96
C LYS A 25 -3.38 9.78 -1.62
N SER A 26 -2.91 9.88 -0.39
CA SER A 26 -1.97 10.93 0.01
C SER A 26 -0.62 10.77 -0.69
N ALA A 27 0.23 11.82 -0.67
CA ALA A 27 1.54 11.79 -1.30
C ALA A 27 2.43 10.60 -0.84
N ASP A 28 2.36 10.24 0.44
CA ASP A 28 3.02 9.06 1.01
C ASP A 28 2.03 7.91 1.22
N GLY A 29 1.08 7.77 0.29
CA GLY A 29 -0.11 6.92 0.40
C GLY A 29 0.21 5.47 0.74
N ALA A 30 1.09 4.85 -0.04
CA ALA A 30 1.57 3.49 0.19
C ALA A 30 2.16 3.28 1.60
N ALA A 31 3.05 4.17 2.06
CA ALA A 31 3.69 4.07 3.37
C ALA A 31 2.69 4.31 4.51
N THR A 32 1.81 5.30 4.35
CA THR A 32 0.75 5.61 5.31
C THR A 32 -0.24 4.48 5.43
N PHE A 33 -0.64 3.88 4.31
CA PHE A 33 -1.51 2.70 4.28
C PHE A 33 -0.87 1.48 4.93
N ALA A 34 0.39 1.17 4.60
CA ALA A 34 1.14 0.07 5.21
C ALA A 34 1.23 0.23 6.74
N ARG A 35 1.52 1.44 7.23
CA ARG A 35 1.54 1.74 8.68
C ARG A 35 0.14 1.61 9.30
N ALA A 36 -0.89 2.17 8.66
CA ALA A 36 -2.25 2.13 9.19
C ALA A 36 -2.77 0.69 9.35
N THR A 37 -2.46 -0.18 8.38
CA THR A 37 -2.87 -1.59 8.40
C THR A 37 -2.04 -2.45 9.35
N SER A 38 -0.82 -2.03 9.74
CA SER A 38 -0.01 -2.76 10.73
C SER A 38 -0.45 -2.47 12.17
N ILE A 39 -0.95 -1.26 12.45
CA ILE A 39 -1.32 -0.82 13.81
C ILE A 39 -2.80 -1.04 14.16
N CYS A 40 -3.69 -1.09 13.16
CA CYS A 40 -5.13 -1.09 13.38
C CYS A 40 -5.78 -2.34 12.78
N LYS A 41 -6.40 -3.17 13.62
CA LYS A 41 -7.09 -4.40 13.18
C LYS A 41 -8.19 -4.13 12.15
N LEU A 42 -8.98 -3.07 12.33
CA LEU A 42 -10.05 -2.71 11.39
C LEU A 42 -9.49 -2.31 10.02
N PHE A 43 -8.40 -1.56 9.99
CA PHE A 43 -7.73 -1.23 8.73
C PHE A 43 -7.08 -2.46 8.10
N LYS A 44 -6.56 -3.39 8.91
CA LYS A 44 -6.06 -4.68 8.41
C LYS A 44 -7.15 -5.49 7.71
N GLU A 45 -8.37 -5.49 8.24
CA GLU A 45 -9.53 -6.16 7.62
C GLU A 45 -9.90 -5.50 6.28
N LEU A 46 -9.87 -4.16 6.21
CA LEU A 46 -10.10 -3.40 4.98
C LEU A 46 -8.92 -3.44 3.99
N ALA A 47 -7.75 -3.94 4.39
CA ALA A 47 -6.54 -3.86 3.58
C ALA A 47 -6.63 -4.65 2.27
N ASN A 48 -7.53 -5.64 2.19
CA ASN A 48 -7.74 -6.46 1.00
C ASN A 48 -8.89 -5.98 0.12
N ASP A 49 -9.55 -4.88 0.48
CA ASP A 49 -10.62 -4.31 -0.33
C ASP A 49 -10.07 -3.79 -1.67
N THR A 50 -10.72 -4.20 -2.75
CA THR A 50 -10.27 -3.89 -4.11
C THR A 50 -10.26 -2.40 -4.42
N ASP A 51 -11.24 -1.63 -3.91
CA ASP A 51 -11.33 -0.19 -4.19
C ASP A 51 -10.20 0.56 -3.47
N ILE A 52 -9.91 0.14 -2.24
CA ILE A 52 -8.79 0.66 -1.47
C ILE A 52 -7.47 0.37 -2.19
N LEU A 53 -7.24 -0.89 -2.60
CA LEU A 53 -6.00 -1.30 -3.26
C LEU A 53 -5.78 -0.58 -4.61
N LYS A 54 -6.85 -0.33 -5.37
CA LYS A 54 -6.80 0.48 -6.60
C LYS A 54 -6.44 1.94 -6.32
N ALA A 55 -6.83 2.47 -5.17
CA ALA A 55 -6.64 3.87 -4.81
C ALA A 55 -5.26 4.19 -4.19
N VAL A 56 -4.45 3.19 -3.84
CA VAL A 56 -3.13 3.42 -3.22
C VAL A 56 -2.20 4.19 -4.16
N GLU A 57 -1.64 5.28 -3.65
CA GLU A 57 -0.71 6.14 -4.34
C GLU A 57 0.75 5.72 -4.05
N PHE A 58 1.57 5.68 -5.11
CA PHE A 58 2.98 5.24 -5.06
C PHE A 58 3.96 6.30 -5.60
N SER A 59 3.52 7.53 -5.87
CA SER A 59 4.32 8.59 -6.49
C SER A 59 5.62 8.92 -5.74
N ASN A 60 5.65 8.81 -4.42
CA ASN A 60 6.82 9.14 -3.60
C ASN A 60 7.64 7.91 -3.16
N VAL A 61 7.36 6.75 -3.76
CA VAL A 61 7.97 5.48 -3.39
C VAL A 61 9.34 5.39 -4.07
N MET A 62 10.37 5.93 -3.38
CA MET A 62 11.76 5.89 -3.82
C MET A 62 12.22 4.44 -3.98
N ILE A 63 12.38 3.98 -5.23
CA ILE A 63 12.78 2.60 -5.58
C ILE A 63 14.03 2.13 -4.80
N ALA A 64 14.94 3.06 -4.48
CA ALA A 64 16.19 2.79 -3.76
C ALA A 64 16.05 2.63 -2.24
N GLY A 65 14.92 3.04 -1.63
CA GLY A 65 14.72 3.05 -0.17
C GLY A 65 13.63 2.11 0.35
N ILE A 66 13.02 1.31 -0.53
CA ILE A 66 11.91 0.45 -0.17
C ILE A 66 12.43 -0.87 0.37
N ASP A 67 12.04 -1.18 1.60
CA ASP A 67 12.27 -2.47 2.24
C ASP A 67 11.86 -3.63 1.31
N GLY A 68 12.73 -4.63 1.19
CA GLY A 68 12.54 -5.82 0.36
C GLY A 68 11.19 -6.51 0.57
N SER A 69 10.62 -6.37 1.77
CA SER A 69 9.30 -6.89 2.15
C SER A 69 8.16 -6.35 1.27
N PHE A 70 8.30 -5.14 0.73
CA PHE A 70 7.29 -4.49 -0.10
C PHE A 70 7.10 -5.17 -1.47
N TRP A 71 8.17 -5.81 -1.96
CA TRP A 71 8.25 -6.48 -3.25
C TRP A 71 7.92 -7.98 -3.18
N GLN A 72 7.66 -8.51 -1.98
CA GLN A 72 7.31 -9.92 -1.83
C GLN A 72 6.05 -10.27 -2.64
N SER A 73 5.91 -11.54 -2.99
CA SER A 73 4.80 -12.06 -3.82
C SER A 73 3.40 -11.81 -3.24
N ASN A 74 3.31 -11.46 -1.96
CA ASN A 74 2.08 -11.03 -1.28
C ASN A 74 2.20 -9.62 -0.64
N GLY A 75 3.22 -8.86 -1.03
CA GLY A 75 3.45 -7.49 -0.58
C GLY A 75 2.39 -6.53 -1.10
N LEU A 76 2.34 -5.33 -0.50
CA LEU A 76 1.36 -4.30 -0.82
C LEU A 76 1.31 -3.99 -2.31
N LEU A 77 2.48 -3.83 -2.95
CA LEU A 77 2.57 -3.53 -4.37
C LEU A 77 1.91 -4.59 -5.24
N ILE A 78 2.21 -5.87 -4.99
CA ILE A 78 1.66 -6.98 -5.79
C ILE A 78 0.15 -7.07 -5.62
N ARG A 79 -0.35 -6.85 -4.40
CA ARG A 79 -1.78 -6.81 -4.11
C ARG A 79 -2.47 -5.66 -4.84
N CYS A 80 -1.87 -4.47 -4.85
CA CYS A 80 -2.37 -3.33 -5.62
C CYS A 80 -2.35 -3.58 -7.13
N ALA A 81 -1.27 -4.16 -7.67
CA ALA A 81 -1.17 -4.50 -9.08
C ALA A 81 -2.25 -5.51 -9.50
N ARG A 82 -2.45 -6.57 -8.71
CA ARG A 82 -3.52 -7.57 -8.93
C ARG A 82 -4.92 -6.96 -8.86
N ALA A 83 -5.12 -5.96 -8.01
CA ALA A 83 -6.37 -5.21 -7.93
C ALA A 83 -6.58 -4.27 -9.13
N GLY A 84 -5.58 -4.06 -10.01
CA GLY A 84 -5.68 -3.20 -11.18
C GLY A 84 -5.14 -1.79 -10.98
N ASN A 85 -4.29 -1.55 -9.97
CA ASN A 85 -3.60 -0.28 -9.80
C ASN A 85 -2.50 -0.13 -10.86
N VAL A 86 -2.70 0.79 -11.81
CA VAL A 86 -1.80 0.99 -12.96
C VAL A 86 -0.39 1.42 -12.54
N ILE A 87 -0.28 2.27 -11.51
CA ILE A 87 1.01 2.72 -11.01
C ILE A 87 1.78 1.54 -10.40
N ALA A 88 1.09 0.71 -9.60
CA ALA A 88 1.68 -0.48 -9.01
C ALA A 88 2.14 -1.49 -10.09
N CYS A 89 1.34 -1.70 -11.14
CA CYS A 89 1.73 -2.54 -12.28
C CYS A 89 3.00 -2.01 -12.96
N ASN A 90 3.06 -0.69 -13.23
CA ASN A 90 4.23 -0.07 -13.86
C ASN A 90 5.49 -0.19 -12.99
N LEU A 91 5.37 0.00 -11.67
CA LEU A 91 6.48 -0.17 -10.74
C LEU A 91 6.94 -1.63 -10.65
N HIS A 92 6.01 -2.59 -10.64
CA HIS A 92 6.34 -4.01 -10.62
C HIS A 92 7.16 -4.42 -11.86
N LEU A 93 6.75 -3.95 -13.05
CA LEU A 93 7.51 -4.16 -14.29
C LEU A 93 8.90 -3.53 -14.22
N LYS A 94 9.00 -2.26 -13.78
CA LYS A 94 10.29 -1.57 -13.65
C LYS A 94 11.28 -2.33 -12.75
N VAL A 95 10.82 -2.86 -11.62
CA VAL A 95 11.66 -3.64 -10.70
C VAL A 95 12.07 -4.99 -11.29
N PHE A 96 11.15 -5.66 -12.00
CA PHE A 96 11.46 -6.91 -12.69
C PHE A 96 12.54 -6.70 -13.75
N PHE A 97 12.41 -5.66 -14.57
CA PHE A 97 13.41 -5.32 -15.59
C PHE A 97 14.74 -4.91 -14.96
N HIS A 98 14.73 -4.06 -13.92
CA HIS A 98 15.96 -3.65 -13.25
C HIS A 98 16.72 -4.85 -12.66
N SER A 99 16.01 -5.77 -12.01
CA SER A 99 16.60 -6.99 -11.43
C SER A 99 17.14 -7.95 -12.49
N SER A 100 16.47 -8.05 -13.64
CA SER A 100 16.90 -8.88 -14.77
C SER A 100 18.17 -8.32 -15.43
N MET A 101 18.23 -6.99 -15.64
CA MET A 101 19.41 -6.34 -16.21
C MET A 101 20.62 -6.41 -15.29
N TYR A 102 20.44 -6.21 -13.97
CA TYR A 102 21.54 -6.36 -13.00
C TYR A 102 22.11 -7.77 -12.98
N LYS A 103 21.25 -8.81 -13.05
CA LYS A 103 21.70 -10.21 -13.16
C LYS A 103 22.45 -10.49 -14.46
N SER A 104 22.09 -9.82 -15.55
CA SER A 104 22.82 -9.96 -16.82
C SER A 104 24.22 -9.34 -16.74
N CYS A 105 24.34 -8.16 -16.13
CA CYS A 105 25.63 -7.47 -15.98
C CYS A 105 26.58 -8.14 -14.98
N LEU A 106 26.07 -8.87 -13.98
CA LEU A 106 26.91 -9.62 -13.01
C LEU A 106 27.43 -10.97 -13.55
N ASN A 107 26.88 -11.45 -14.67
CA ASN A 107 27.27 -12.70 -15.32
C ASN A 107 28.01 -12.45 -16.66
N SER A 108 28.43 -11.21 -16.93
CA SER A 108 29.24 -10.80 -18.09
C SER A 108 30.64 -10.41 -17.63
#